data_AF-A0A2D6XBQ9-F1
#
_entry.id   AF-A0A2D6XBQ9-F1
#
_cell.length_a   1.000
_cell.length_b   1.000
_cell.length_c   1.000
_cell.angle_alpha   90.00
_cell.angle_beta   90.00
_cell.angle_gamma   90.00
#
_symmetry.space_group_name_H-M   'P 1'
#
loop_
_entity.id
_entity.type
_entity.pdbx_description
1 polymer ?
#
loop_
_entity_poly.entity_id
_entity_poly.type
_entity_poly.pdbx_seq_one_letter_code
_entity_poly.pdbx_strand_id
1 'polypeptide(L)'
;MAYQNVGTPRFYVDHLLWLKSLGVEYYTDAYGYIIVSKESLISLNPTNPQLIPSQNTPEGSVYIAYNAAPAIMTADNKWKAYTALLGHNSSSAQAKIRFSLDGGVTYSDYPNNYINYSPDTSSPHDGFTLCYEFDNTGSTLTFGLDPVSDTYSSDFKIGCISHGNYYDMPNAPNLSLAMSRDYGGTKEFTTYNGNSMSNTMWSKAPKWGDLGAWELAGDPSVGGWEADIAPYIRGLSKSGRRTWDLKFSYMSDSDLWGPNQMLTNYETSGYSDGDGDDVFTNTLLNDDNFFSQVWHKTLGGTLPFIFQPNSSDSNPDQFAICKIANNSLKAKQTAHNVYDISLKIEEVW
;
A
#
# COMPACT_ATOMS: atom_id res chain seq x y z
N MET A 1 18.95 3.45 -16.06
CA MET A 1 18.79 4.55 -15.08
C MET A 1 17.30 4.75 -14.89
N ALA A 2 16.80 4.55 -13.68
CA ALA A 2 15.41 4.82 -13.33
C ALA A 2 15.21 6.34 -13.31
N TYR A 3 14.32 6.84 -14.16
CA TYR A 3 13.86 8.22 -14.17
C TYR A 3 12.48 8.23 -13.53
N GLN A 4 12.03 9.36 -12.94
CA GLN A 4 10.65 9.52 -12.43
C GLN A 4 9.61 9.63 -13.58
N ASN A 5 9.76 8.77 -14.58
CA ASN A 5 8.90 8.69 -15.74
C ASN A 5 7.68 7.88 -15.37
N VAL A 6 6.51 8.40 -15.71
CA VAL A 6 5.28 7.65 -15.55
C VAL A 6 5.19 6.65 -16.71
N GLY A 7 5.22 5.37 -16.36
CA GLY A 7 5.05 4.25 -17.28
C GLY A 7 3.61 3.75 -17.19
N THR A 8 3.44 2.46 -17.00
CA THR A 8 2.12 1.89 -16.66
C THR A 8 1.91 2.00 -15.15
N PRO A 9 0.98 2.84 -14.66
CA PRO A 9 0.86 3.06 -13.23
C PRO A 9 0.22 1.86 -12.52
N ARG A 10 0.64 1.65 -11.27
CA ARG A 10 0.11 0.64 -10.36
C ARG A 10 -0.48 1.30 -9.11
N PHE A 11 -1.65 0.81 -8.71
CA PHE A 11 -2.39 1.23 -7.54
C PHE A 11 -2.43 0.08 -6.55
N TYR A 12 -1.90 0.23 -5.35
CA TYR A 12 -2.00 -0.74 -4.27
C TYR A 12 -3.10 -0.28 -3.31
N VAL A 13 -4.26 -0.94 -3.37
CA VAL A 13 -5.51 -0.52 -2.73
C VAL A 13 -5.72 -1.27 -1.44
N ASP A 14 -5.70 -0.55 -0.32
CA ASP A 14 -5.82 -1.15 1.01
C ASP A 14 -7.26 -1.58 1.30
N HIS A 15 -7.48 -2.90 1.29
CA HIS A 15 -8.79 -3.48 1.55
C HIS A 15 -9.09 -3.53 3.04
N LEU A 16 -8.09 -3.69 3.91
CA LEU A 16 -8.30 -3.65 5.36
C LEU A 16 -8.81 -2.27 5.78
N LEU A 17 -8.23 -1.21 5.23
CA LEU A 17 -8.68 0.16 5.47
C LEU A 17 -10.07 0.42 4.90
N TRP A 18 -10.38 -0.14 3.73
CA TRP A 18 -11.71 -0.07 3.14
C TRP A 18 -12.77 -0.75 4.00
N LEU A 19 -12.56 -2.02 4.41
CA LEU A 19 -13.48 -2.72 5.30
C LEU A 19 -13.64 -1.99 6.63
N LYS A 20 -12.53 -1.50 7.21
CA LYS A 20 -12.50 -0.68 8.43
C LYS A 20 -13.34 0.59 8.30
N SER A 21 -13.30 1.25 7.15
CA SER A 21 -14.10 2.46 6.91
C SER A 21 -15.60 2.18 6.78
N LEU A 22 -15.96 0.95 6.41
CA LEU A 22 -17.34 0.49 6.29
C LEU A 22 -17.88 -0.14 7.58
N GLY A 23 -17.02 -0.42 8.56
CA GLY A 23 -17.39 -1.06 9.83
C GLY A 23 -17.78 -2.53 9.68
N VAL A 24 -17.21 -3.20 8.68
CA VAL A 24 -17.49 -4.62 8.36
C VAL A 24 -16.27 -5.52 8.60
N GLU A 25 -15.20 -4.99 9.17
CA GLU A 25 -14.05 -5.80 9.55
C GLU A 25 -14.41 -6.80 10.65
N TYR A 26 -13.88 -8.03 10.52
CA TYR A 26 -14.03 -9.06 11.53
C TYR A 26 -12.66 -9.58 11.98
N TYR A 27 -12.39 -9.45 13.27
CA TYR A 27 -11.16 -9.96 13.87
C TYR A 27 -11.43 -11.31 14.49
N THR A 28 -10.62 -12.31 14.15
CA THR A 28 -10.52 -13.52 14.95
C THR A 28 -9.47 -13.31 16.03
N ASP A 29 -9.65 -13.99 17.16
CA ASP A 29 -8.62 -14.02 18.19
C ASP A 29 -7.35 -14.63 17.59
N ALA A 30 -6.25 -13.89 17.69
CA ALA A 30 -4.97 -14.36 17.23
C ALA A 30 -4.43 -15.35 18.27
N TYR A 31 -3.83 -16.44 17.84
CA TYR A 31 -3.05 -17.30 18.72
C TYR A 31 -1.80 -16.51 19.13
N GLY A 32 -1.67 -15.99 20.36
CA GLY A 32 -0.46 -15.26 20.79
C GLY A 32 -0.68 -14.17 21.86
N TYR A 33 0.40 -13.54 22.31
CA TYR A 33 0.39 -12.42 23.27
C TYR A 33 0.29 -11.08 22.52
N ILE A 34 -0.93 -10.60 22.31
CA ILE A 34 -1.16 -9.33 21.60
C ILE A 34 -0.69 -8.15 22.47
N ILE A 35 0.45 -7.56 22.13
CA ILE A 35 1.03 -6.41 22.86
C ILE A 35 0.43 -5.07 22.38
N VAL A 36 -0.21 -5.05 21.21
CA VAL A 36 -0.66 -3.84 20.51
C VAL A 36 -2.11 -3.95 20.06
N SER A 37 -2.89 -2.86 20.09
CA SER A 37 -4.25 -2.89 19.54
C SER A 37 -4.23 -3.20 18.03
N LYS A 38 -4.87 -4.29 17.61
CA LYS A 38 -4.91 -4.74 16.20
C LYS A 38 -5.37 -3.63 15.24
N GLU A 39 -6.36 -2.84 15.66
CA GLU A 39 -6.92 -1.74 14.88
C GLU A 39 -5.95 -0.58 14.62
N SER A 40 -4.99 -0.32 15.53
CA SER A 40 -4.07 0.81 15.38
C SER A 40 -3.01 0.57 14.30
N LEU A 41 -2.79 -0.69 13.92
CA LEU A 41 -1.83 -1.06 12.89
C LEU A 41 -2.44 -1.00 11.48
N ILE A 42 -3.76 -1.17 11.32
CA ILE A 42 -4.42 -1.01 10.01
C ILE A 42 -4.50 0.47 9.66
N SER A 43 -3.59 0.91 8.78
CA SER A 43 -3.52 2.27 8.29
C SER A 43 -2.55 2.38 7.11
N LEU A 44 -2.58 3.52 6.43
CA LEU A 44 -1.52 4.01 5.56
C LEU A 44 -0.86 5.27 6.13
N ASN A 45 -0.83 5.37 7.47
CA ASN A 45 -0.14 6.44 8.19
C ASN A 45 0.89 5.86 9.17
N PRO A 46 2.15 5.67 8.74
CA PRO A 46 3.22 5.10 9.56
C PRO A 46 3.91 6.11 10.51
N THR A 47 3.37 7.32 10.68
CA THR A 47 4.04 8.39 11.47
C THR A 47 4.02 8.16 12.98
N ASN A 48 3.11 7.30 13.46
CA ASN A 48 2.97 6.98 14.88
C ASN A 48 3.28 5.49 15.13
N PRO A 49 4.57 5.10 15.20
CA PRO A 49 4.95 3.72 15.33
C PRO A 49 4.49 3.12 16.66
N GLN A 50 3.95 1.91 16.56
CA GLN A 50 3.66 1.06 17.69
C GLN A 50 4.92 0.35 18.15
N LEU A 51 5.07 0.17 19.46
CA LEU A 51 6.24 -0.42 20.09
C LEU A 51 5.90 -1.81 20.65
N ILE A 52 6.74 -2.78 20.29
CA ILE A 52 6.75 -4.14 20.81
C ILE A 52 8.04 -4.26 21.63
N PRO A 53 7.95 -4.33 22.97
CA PRO A 53 9.12 -4.35 23.83
C PRO A 53 10.03 -5.55 23.56
N SER A 54 11.33 -5.32 23.63
CA SER A 54 12.36 -6.35 23.49
C SER A 54 12.38 -7.37 24.65
N GLN A 55 12.00 -6.95 25.85
CA GLN A 55 12.04 -7.80 27.05
C GLN A 55 10.76 -8.64 27.18
N ASN A 56 10.93 -9.96 27.38
CA ASN A 56 9.88 -10.95 27.63
C ASN A 56 8.91 -11.21 26.46
N THR A 57 9.34 -10.97 25.22
CA THR A 57 8.55 -11.25 24.01
C THR A 57 9.16 -12.43 23.26
N PRO A 58 8.86 -13.70 23.63
CA PRO A 58 9.41 -14.89 22.97
C PRO A 58 8.97 -15.04 21.50
N GLU A 59 9.60 -15.95 20.75
CA GLU A 59 9.11 -16.36 19.42
C GLU A 59 7.64 -16.80 19.49
N GLY A 60 6.82 -16.35 18.53
CA GLY A 60 5.38 -16.58 18.51
C GLY A 60 4.56 -15.62 19.36
N SER A 61 5.10 -14.45 19.71
CA SER A 61 4.39 -13.51 20.59
C SER A 61 3.38 -12.64 19.86
N VAL A 62 3.69 -12.13 18.65
CA VAL A 62 2.83 -11.11 18.02
C VAL A 62 2.23 -11.65 16.73
N TYR A 63 0.95 -12.02 16.85
CA TYR A 63 0.13 -12.43 15.72
C TYR A 63 -1.06 -11.51 15.53
N ILE A 64 -1.33 -11.16 14.28
CA ILE A 64 -2.54 -10.44 13.91
C ILE A 64 -3.25 -11.24 12.83
N ALA A 65 -4.35 -11.88 13.21
CA ALA A 65 -5.24 -12.57 12.29
C ALA A 65 -6.43 -11.67 11.93
N TYR A 66 -6.63 -11.50 10.62
CA TYR A 66 -7.75 -10.79 10.03
C TYR A 66 -8.61 -11.81 9.30
N ASN A 67 -9.92 -11.83 9.54
CA ASN A 67 -10.82 -12.63 8.74
C ASN A 67 -11.68 -11.68 7.90
N ALA A 68 -11.51 -11.77 6.60
CA ALA A 68 -12.15 -10.89 5.64
C ALA A 68 -13.56 -11.40 5.32
N ALA A 69 -14.59 -10.61 5.66
CA ALA A 69 -15.96 -10.84 5.21
C ALA A 69 -16.45 -9.61 4.44
N PRO A 70 -16.70 -9.69 3.11
CA PRO A 70 -16.60 -10.86 2.24
C PRO A 70 -15.14 -11.31 2.05
N ALA A 71 -14.94 -12.56 1.61
CA ALA A 71 -13.60 -13.06 1.29
C ALA A 71 -12.94 -12.08 0.31
N ILE A 72 -11.90 -11.39 0.80
CA ILE A 72 -11.07 -10.48 0.02
C ILE A 72 -10.13 -11.28 -0.93
N MET A 73 -10.30 -12.59 -1.03
CA MET A 73 -9.33 -13.48 -1.63
C MET A 73 -10.11 -14.63 -2.28
N THR A 74 -10.15 -14.63 -3.60
CA THR A 74 -10.80 -15.69 -4.38
C THR A 74 -9.74 -16.64 -4.91
N ALA A 75 -10.04 -17.94 -4.89
CA ALA A 75 -9.13 -19.01 -5.28
C ALA A 75 -8.67 -18.99 -6.75
N ASP A 76 -9.24 -18.10 -7.57
CA ASP A 76 -9.15 -18.18 -9.04
C ASP A 76 -7.93 -17.47 -9.63
N ASN A 77 -6.95 -17.08 -8.81
CA ASN A 77 -5.74 -16.37 -9.24
C ASN A 77 -5.97 -15.04 -10.00
N LYS A 78 -7.22 -14.57 -10.07
CA LYS A 78 -7.61 -13.31 -10.71
C LYS A 78 -7.18 -12.09 -9.88
N TRP A 79 -6.97 -12.25 -8.57
CA TRP A 79 -6.68 -11.14 -7.68
C TRP A 79 -5.19 -11.02 -7.40
N LYS A 80 -4.63 -9.96 -7.96
CA LYS A 80 -3.29 -9.46 -7.75
C LYS A 80 -3.14 -8.89 -6.33
N ALA A 81 -2.62 -9.67 -5.37
CA ALA A 81 -2.53 -9.24 -3.97
C ALA A 81 -1.22 -8.51 -3.63
N TYR A 82 -1.27 -7.68 -2.58
CA TYR A 82 -0.10 -7.09 -1.95
C TYR A 82 -0.24 -7.00 -0.43
N THR A 83 0.92 -6.92 0.22
CA THR A 83 1.06 -6.67 1.65
C THR A 83 2.19 -5.67 1.87
N ALA A 84 1.95 -4.63 2.66
CA ALA A 84 2.93 -3.63 3.02
C ALA A 84 3.02 -3.48 4.54
N LEU A 85 4.25 -3.42 5.06
CA LEU A 85 4.55 -3.03 6.43
C LEU A 85 5.39 -1.75 6.37
N LEU A 86 4.88 -0.66 6.92
CA LEU A 86 5.48 0.66 6.79
C LEU A 86 6.03 1.15 8.13
N GLY A 87 7.22 1.75 8.11
CA GLY A 87 7.86 2.35 9.27
C GLY A 87 8.35 1.35 10.32
N HIS A 88 8.99 0.25 9.89
CA HIS A 88 9.51 -0.77 10.79
C HIS A 88 11.03 -0.68 11.00
N ASN A 89 11.53 -1.19 12.12
CA ASN A 89 12.97 -1.35 12.40
C ASN A 89 13.41 -2.84 12.45
N SER A 90 12.87 -3.66 11.55
CA SER A 90 13.13 -5.11 11.48
C SER A 90 14.62 -5.48 11.49
N SER A 91 15.47 -4.73 10.78
CA SER A 91 16.91 -5.02 10.69
C SER A 91 17.59 -4.77 12.05
N SER A 92 17.39 -3.59 12.64
CA SER A 92 17.97 -3.24 13.94
C SER A 92 17.35 -3.96 15.15
N ALA A 93 16.08 -4.36 15.06
CA ALA A 93 15.42 -5.14 16.11
C ALA A 93 15.69 -6.66 15.98
N GLN A 94 16.28 -7.09 14.86
CA GLN A 94 16.35 -8.51 14.49
C GLN A 94 14.97 -9.16 14.56
N ALA A 95 13.99 -8.57 13.87
CA ALA A 95 12.60 -9.05 13.83
C ALA A 95 12.26 -9.65 12.46
N LYS A 96 11.81 -10.90 12.43
CA LYS A 96 11.23 -11.56 11.27
C LYS A 96 9.87 -10.96 10.97
N ILE A 97 9.62 -10.64 9.71
CA ILE A 97 8.30 -10.25 9.22
C ILE A 97 7.76 -11.43 8.43
N ARG A 98 6.61 -11.96 8.86
CA ARG A 98 5.93 -13.08 8.21
C ARG A 98 4.48 -12.73 7.98
N PHE A 99 3.93 -13.25 6.90
CA PHE A 99 2.49 -13.31 6.74
C PHE A 99 2.10 -14.67 6.15
N SER A 100 0.86 -15.07 6.38
CA SER A 100 0.30 -16.32 5.89
C SER A 100 -1.19 -16.13 5.62
N LEU A 101 -1.67 -16.80 4.58
CA LEU A 101 -3.09 -16.89 4.27
C LEU A 101 -3.65 -18.23 4.77
N ASP A 102 -4.88 -18.21 5.28
CA ASP A 102 -5.64 -19.36 5.78
C ASP A 102 -4.95 -20.23 6.86
N GLY A 103 -4.25 -19.57 7.79
CA GLY A 103 -4.12 -20.06 9.16
C GLY A 103 -3.30 -21.33 9.35
N GLY A 104 -2.40 -21.67 8.42
CA GLY A 104 -1.37 -22.66 8.66
C GLY A 104 -0.16 -22.06 9.38
N VAL A 105 0.38 -22.75 10.40
CA VAL A 105 1.70 -22.44 11.01
C VAL A 105 2.86 -22.73 10.03
N THR A 106 2.55 -23.17 8.81
CA THR A 106 3.49 -23.38 7.71
C THR A 106 3.52 -22.11 6.86
N TYR A 107 4.43 -21.21 7.21
CA TYR A 107 4.70 -19.97 6.47
C TYR A 107 5.31 -20.31 5.09
N SER A 108 4.48 -20.67 4.12
CA SER A 108 4.93 -21.14 2.81
C SER A 108 4.77 -20.11 1.68
N ASP A 109 4.11 -18.98 1.94
CA ASP A 109 3.78 -18.02 0.89
C ASP A 109 4.92 -17.03 0.71
N TYR A 110 5.90 -17.44 -0.09
CA TYR A 110 6.97 -16.56 -0.53
C TYR A 110 6.42 -15.69 -1.67
N PRO A 111 6.41 -14.35 -1.51
CA PRO A 111 5.96 -13.47 -2.57
C PRO A 111 6.89 -13.57 -3.77
N ASN A 112 6.33 -13.60 -4.99
CA ASN A 112 7.13 -13.62 -6.20
C ASN A 112 7.91 -12.32 -6.38
N ASN A 113 7.39 -11.21 -5.86
CA ASN A 113 8.07 -9.93 -5.86
C ASN A 113 7.99 -9.26 -4.49
N TYR A 114 9.12 -8.70 -4.07
CA TYR A 114 9.22 -8.04 -2.79
C TYR A 114 10.29 -6.96 -2.77
N ILE A 115 10.14 -6.05 -1.82
CA ILE A 115 11.11 -5.03 -1.45
C ILE A 115 11.36 -5.21 0.04
N ASN A 116 12.64 -5.38 0.39
CA ASN A 116 13.09 -5.44 1.78
C ASN A 116 12.32 -6.47 2.62
N TYR A 117 12.28 -7.73 2.17
CA TYR A 117 11.59 -8.83 2.83
C TYR A 117 12.54 -10.01 3.03
N SER A 118 12.47 -10.62 4.21
CA SER A 118 13.06 -11.92 4.50
C SER A 118 12.23 -12.59 5.61
N PRO A 119 11.50 -13.69 5.33
CA PRO A 119 10.60 -14.29 6.33
C PRO A 119 11.32 -15.15 7.38
N ASP A 120 12.51 -15.64 7.04
CA ASP A 120 13.29 -16.55 7.88
C ASP A 120 14.34 -15.81 8.73
N THR A 121 14.65 -14.56 8.38
CA THR A 121 15.57 -13.67 9.08
C THR A 121 14.92 -12.30 9.31
N SER A 122 15.67 -11.31 9.80
CA SER A 122 15.22 -9.92 9.69
C SER A 122 15.23 -9.44 8.24
N SER A 123 14.40 -8.45 7.92
CA SER A 123 14.51 -7.71 6.67
C SER A 123 15.92 -7.11 6.52
N PRO A 124 16.46 -7.02 5.30
CA PRO A 124 17.80 -6.46 5.06
C PRO A 124 17.98 -5.04 5.65
N HIS A 125 16.93 -4.23 5.62
CA HIS A 125 16.93 -2.83 6.03
C HIS A 125 15.75 -2.48 6.94
N ASP A 126 15.91 -1.43 7.71
CA ASP A 126 14.82 -0.69 8.35
C ASP A 126 14.10 0.19 7.31
N GLY A 127 12.85 0.56 7.60
CA GLY A 127 12.04 1.42 6.75
C GLY A 127 10.70 0.77 6.44
N PHE A 128 10.61 0.08 5.30
CA PHE A 128 9.37 -0.57 4.88
C PHE A 128 9.63 -1.91 4.18
N THR A 129 8.61 -2.76 4.18
CA THR A 129 8.53 -3.99 3.41
C THR A 129 7.31 -3.88 2.49
N LEU A 130 7.45 -4.24 1.22
CA LEU A 130 6.35 -4.37 0.28
C LEU A 130 6.47 -5.71 -0.43
N CYS A 131 5.43 -6.53 -0.37
CA CYS A 131 5.34 -7.83 -1.03
C CYS A 131 4.12 -7.81 -1.94
N TYR A 132 4.22 -8.40 -3.13
CA TYR A 132 3.12 -8.48 -4.10
C TYR A 132 3.31 -9.68 -5.03
N GLU A 133 2.28 -9.98 -5.84
CA GLU A 133 2.28 -11.13 -6.75
C GLU A 133 2.41 -12.46 -6.00
N PHE A 134 1.57 -12.69 -5.00
CA PHE A 134 1.42 -14.00 -4.35
C PHE A 134 -0.02 -14.46 -4.45
N ASP A 135 -0.19 -15.78 -4.48
CA ASP A 135 -1.50 -16.42 -4.52
C ASP A 135 -2.30 -15.97 -3.29
N ASN A 136 -3.48 -15.41 -3.53
CA ASN A 136 -4.36 -14.93 -2.48
C ASN A 136 -5.55 -15.88 -2.34
N THR A 137 -5.28 -17.10 -1.91
CA THR A 137 -6.33 -18.10 -1.68
C THR A 137 -6.60 -18.18 -0.18
N GLY A 138 -7.67 -17.54 0.29
CA GLY A 138 -8.14 -17.75 1.65
C GLY A 138 -9.10 -16.72 2.24
N SER A 139 -9.51 -16.97 3.48
CA SER A 139 -10.39 -16.14 4.29
C SER A 139 -9.65 -15.39 5.39
N THR A 140 -8.52 -15.92 5.85
CA THR A 140 -7.78 -15.39 6.99
C THR A 140 -6.38 -14.90 6.58
N LEU A 141 -6.02 -13.68 6.94
CA LEU A 141 -4.66 -13.15 6.80
C LEU A 141 -4.01 -13.07 8.18
N THR A 142 -2.88 -13.73 8.36
CA THR A 142 -2.11 -13.71 9.61
C THR A 142 -0.79 -12.99 9.39
N PHE A 143 -0.45 -12.04 10.25
CA PHE A 143 0.87 -11.42 10.33
C PHE A 143 1.62 -11.96 11.55
N GLY A 144 2.83 -12.45 11.36
CA GLY A 144 3.77 -12.84 12.40
C GLY A 144 4.92 -11.85 12.48
N LEU A 145 5.16 -11.30 13.67
CA LEU A 145 6.27 -10.39 13.95
C LEU A 145 7.12 -11.03 15.04
N ASP A 146 8.06 -11.89 14.65
CA ASP A 146 8.82 -12.72 15.58
C ASP A 146 10.25 -12.21 15.74
N PRO A 147 10.89 -12.35 16.91
CA PRO A 147 12.34 -12.17 16.99
C PRO A 147 13.08 -13.23 16.15
N VAL A 148 14.25 -12.88 15.60
CA VAL A 148 15.15 -13.81 14.91
C VAL A 148 15.62 -14.94 15.84
N SER A 149 15.83 -14.59 17.11
CA SER A 149 16.24 -15.46 18.22
C SER A 149 15.18 -15.44 19.34
N ASP A 150 15.53 -15.78 20.58
CA ASP A 150 14.58 -15.82 21.70
C ASP A 150 13.94 -14.46 22.03
N THR A 151 14.63 -13.35 21.74
CA THR A 151 14.17 -11.97 21.99
C THR A 151 14.63 -11.03 20.88
N TYR A 152 13.97 -9.88 20.74
CA TYR A 152 14.45 -8.81 19.85
C TYR A 152 15.75 -8.19 20.37
N SER A 153 16.63 -7.76 19.46
CA SER A 153 17.89 -7.08 19.80
C SER A 153 17.68 -5.63 20.28
N SER A 154 16.55 -5.04 19.92
CA SER A 154 16.06 -3.75 20.42
C SER A 154 14.53 -3.74 20.34
N ASP A 155 13.87 -2.74 20.94
CA ASP A 155 12.41 -2.65 20.84
C ASP A 155 11.97 -2.61 19.37
N PHE A 156 11.10 -3.53 18.99
CA PHE A 156 10.59 -3.60 17.63
C PHE A 156 9.49 -2.54 17.47
N LYS A 157 9.61 -1.75 16.41
CA LYS A 157 8.74 -0.64 16.06
C LYS A 157 8.11 -0.95 14.72
N ILE A 158 6.83 -0.64 14.59
CA ILE A 158 6.08 -0.76 13.33
C ILE A 158 5.07 0.38 13.22
N GLY A 159 5.08 1.09 12.09
CA GLY A 159 4.16 2.18 11.80
C GLY A 159 2.74 1.66 11.54
N CYS A 160 2.58 0.97 10.43
CA CYS A 160 1.30 0.41 10.02
C CYS A 160 1.45 -0.79 9.08
N ILE A 161 0.35 -1.49 8.88
CA ILE A 161 0.16 -2.63 8.01
C ILE A 161 -0.96 -2.29 7.04
N SER A 162 -0.72 -2.61 5.77
CA SER A 162 -1.67 -2.42 4.69
C SER A 162 -1.71 -3.67 3.82
N HIS A 163 -2.90 -4.12 3.47
CA HIS A 163 -3.10 -5.31 2.65
C HIS A 163 -4.33 -5.17 1.76
N GLY A 164 -4.25 -5.71 0.56
CA GLY A 164 -5.36 -5.74 -0.38
C GLY A 164 -4.88 -6.15 -1.76
N ASN A 165 -5.48 -5.55 -2.79
CA ASN A 165 -5.10 -5.81 -4.18
C ASN A 165 -4.27 -4.68 -4.76
N TYR A 166 -3.45 -5.03 -5.74
CA TYR A 166 -2.88 -4.05 -6.65
C TYR A 166 -3.53 -4.14 -8.03
N TYR A 167 -3.69 -3.00 -8.67
CA TYR A 167 -4.27 -2.85 -10.00
C TYR A 167 -3.27 -2.16 -10.91
N ASP A 168 -2.97 -2.79 -12.05
CA ASP A 168 -2.16 -2.20 -13.12
C ASP A 168 -3.09 -1.57 -14.15
N MET A 169 -2.83 -0.33 -14.55
CA MET A 169 -3.55 0.23 -15.69
C MET A 169 -3.29 -0.61 -16.95
N PRO A 170 -4.27 -0.81 -17.85
CA PRO A 170 -4.08 -1.59 -19.08
C PRO A 170 -3.05 -0.95 -20.03
N ASN A 171 -2.89 0.37 -19.95
CA ASN A 171 -1.94 1.13 -20.75
C ASN A 171 -1.32 2.29 -19.95
N ALA A 172 -0.17 2.75 -20.42
CA ALA A 172 0.45 3.99 -19.94
C ALA A 172 -0.45 5.21 -20.26
N PRO A 173 -0.41 6.27 -19.43
CA PRO A 173 -1.17 7.48 -19.70
C PRO A 173 -0.66 8.19 -20.95
N ASN A 174 -1.50 9.04 -21.51
CA ASN A 174 -1.20 9.86 -22.67
C ASN A 174 0.05 10.73 -22.44
N LEU A 175 0.79 10.99 -23.52
CA LEU A 175 2.11 11.65 -23.52
C LEU A 175 2.15 13.03 -22.80
N SER A 176 1.01 13.72 -22.66
CA SER A 176 0.89 15.02 -21.97
C SER A 176 0.70 14.87 -20.47
N LEU A 177 1.61 14.14 -19.83
CA LEU A 177 1.61 13.94 -18.39
C LEU A 177 2.31 15.10 -17.67
N ALA A 178 1.68 15.62 -16.62
CA ALA A 178 2.28 16.61 -15.73
C ALA A 178 2.50 16.00 -14.34
N MET A 179 3.77 15.91 -13.93
CA MET A 179 4.14 15.69 -12.54
C MET A 179 4.62 17.03 -11.97
N SER A 180 4.08 17.43 -10.82
CA SER A 180 4.49 18.65 -10.13
C SER A 180 4.85 18.39 -8.67
N ARG A 181 5.65 19.29 -8.09
CA ARG A 181 5.96 19.32 -6.65
C ARG A 181 5.46 20.62 -6.07
N ASP A 182 4.60 20.50 -5.06
CA ASP A 182 3.91 21.61 -4.41
C ASP A 182 4.44 21.83 -2.98
N TYR A 183 4.70 23.08 -2.63
CA TYR A 183 5.13 23.54 -1.29
C TYR A 183 4.04 24.41 -0.61
N GLY A 184 2.80 24.34 -1.10
CA GLY A 184 1.62 24.94 -0.47
C GLY A 184 1.59 26.45 -0.34
N GLY A 185 2.48 27.12 -1.08
CA GLY A 185 2.70 28.56 -1.00
C GLY A 185 3.48 28.95 0.25
N THR A 186 4.58 29.68 0.06
CA THR A 186 5.33 30.28 1.15
C THR A 186 4.65 31.58 1.57
N LYS A 187 4.15 31.66 2.80
CA LYS A 187 3.68 32.93 3.37
C LYS A 187 4.88 33.69 3.92
N GLU A 188 5.26 34.76 3.27
CA GLU A 188 6.33 35.66 3.73
C GLU A 188 5.74 36.91 4.37
N PHE A 189 6.26 37.33 5.52
CA PHE A 189 5.98 38.64 6.08
C PHE A 189 7.26 39.28 6.62
N THR A 190 7.38 40.58 6.42
CA THR A 190 8.50 41.36 6.95
C THR A 190 8.10 41.98 8.27
N THR A 191 8.87 41.72 9.31
CA THR A 191 8.71 42.36 10.62
C THR A 191 8.99 43.86 10.53
N TYR A 192 8.48 44.62 11.51
CA TYR A 192 8.71 46.07 11.60
C TYR A 192 10.20 46.46 11.63
N ASN A 193 11.09 45.56 12.08
CA ASN A 193 12.54 45.76 12.12
C ASN A 193 13.27 45.27 10.85
N GLY A 194 12.55 44.92 9.79
CA GLY A 194 13.14 44.52 8.50
C GLY A 194 13.54 43.05 8.38
N ASN A 195 13.33 42.22 9.41
CA ASN A 195 13.55 40.77 9.30
C ASN A 195 12.41 40.12 8.50
N SER A 196 12.73 39.29 7.51
CA SER A 196 11.75 38.46 6.79
C SER A 196 11.51 37.15 7.53
N MET A 197 10.25 36.78 7.71
CA MET A 197 9.82 35.47 8.20
C MET A 197 8.99 34.79 7.13
N SER A 198 9.33 33.55 6.80
CA SER A 198 8.62 32.72 5.84
C SER A 198 8.06 31.47 6.50
N ASN A 199 6.83 31.10 6.17
CA ASN A 199 6.22 29.84 6.55
C ASN A 199 5.92 29.03 5.30
N THR A 200 6.62 27.90 5.14
CA THR A 200 6.47 26.99 4.00
C THR A 200 5.65 25.79 4.44
N MET A 201 4.53 25.54 3.77
CA MET A 201 3.71 24.35 3.97
C MET A 201 4.30 23.18 3.17
N TRP A 202 4.01 21.94 3.56
CA TRP A 202 4.37 20.73 2.79
C TRP A 202 5.83 20.62 2.34
N SER A 203 6.76 21.11 3.16
CA SER A 203 8.19 21.13 2.83
C SER A 203 8.78 19.73 2.65
N LYS A 204 8.27 18.75 3.39
CA LYS A 204 8.59 17.32 3.26
C LYS A 204 7.51 16.44 3.89
N ALA A 205 7.46 15.18 3.45
CA ALA A 205 6.66 14.16 4.12
C ALA A 205 7.16 13.91 5.55
N PRO A 206 6.28 13.56 6.50
CA PRO A 206 6.68 13.17 7.83
C PRO A 206 7.52 11.90 7.81
N LYS A 207 8.39 11.77 8.80
CA LYS A 207 9.26 10.60 8.96
C LYS A 207 8.48 9.39 9.43
N TRP A 208 9.00 8.21 9.09
CA TRP A 208 8.52 6.91 9.56
C TRP A 208 9.51 6.42 10.62
N GLY A 209 9.28 6.84 11.88
CA GLY A 209 10.29 6.73 12.92
C GLY A 209 11.52 7.60 12.60
N ASP A 210 12.67 6.98 12.45
CA ASP A 210 13.94 7.69 12.23
C ASP A 210 14.25 7.99 10.74
N LEU A 211 13.50 7.37 9.82
CA LEU A 211 13.74 7.43 8.36
C LEU A 211 12.72 8.32 7.64
N GLY A 212 13.09 8.87 6.50
CA GLY A 212 12.15 9.53 5.60
C GLY A 212 11.16 8.55 4.96
N ALA A 213 10.05 9.07 4.44
CA ALA A 213 9.04 8.23 3.79
C ALA A 213 9.63 7.46 2.58
N TRP A 214 9.45 6.13 2.60
CA TRP A 214 10.00 5.19 1.62
C TRP A 214 11.53 5.14 1.57
N GLU A 215 12.23 5.51 2.63
CA GLU A 215 13.67 5.30 2.73
C GLU A 215 13.98 3.94 3.37
N LEU A 216 15.08 3.34 2.93
CA LEU A 216 15.63 2.12 3.51
C LEU A 216 17.02 2.44 4.08
N ALA A 217 17.31 1.93 5.27
CA ALA A 217 18.63 2.04 5.88
C ALA A 217 19.02 0.72 6.54
N GLY A 218 20.30 0.33 6.44
CA GLY A 218 20.81 -0.82 7.20
C GLY A 218 20.88 -0.53 8.71
N ASP A 219 21.05 -1.59 9.49
CA ASP A 219 21.27 -1.48 10.92
C ASP A 219 22.56 -0.66 11.19
N PRO A 220 22.46 0.50 11.88
CA PRO A 220 23.62 1.33 12.19
C PRO A 220 24.66 0.62 13.07
N SER A 221 24.30 -0.50 13.71
CA SER A 221 25.21 -1.26 14.57
C SER A 221 26.22 -2.12 13.81
N VAL A 222 25.97 -2.44 12.53
CA VAL A 222 26.70 -3.49 11.79
C VAL A 222 27.91 -2.94 11.02
N GLY A 223 28.02 -1.63 10.82
CA GLY A 223 29.17 -0.98 10.18
C GLY A 223 29.33 -1.35 8.69
N GLY A 224 29.13 -0.37 7.81
CA GLY A 224 29.25 -0.56 6.35
C GLY A 224 28.63 0.60 5.58
N TRP A 225 28.86 0.66 4.26
CA TRP A 225 28.36 1.75 3.42
C TRP A 225 26.82 1.88 3.41
N GLU A 226 26.10 0.78 3.71
CA GLU A 226 24.64 0.71 3.89
C GLU A 226 24.16 1.09 5.30
N ALA A 227 25.07 1.11 6.28
CA ALA A 227 24.84 1.62 7.64
C ALA A 227 25.00 3.17 7.72
N ASP A 228 25.49 3.79 6.64
CA ASP A 228 25.96 5.18 6.59
C ASP A 228 24.95 6.22 6.08
N ILE A 229 23.63 5.95 6.13
CA ILE A 229 22.72 7.12 6.24
C ILE A 229 22.85 7.61 7.68
N ALA A 230 23.87 8.43 7.90
CA ALA A 230 24.14 9.01 9.20
C ALA A 230 22.87 9.72 9.70
N PRO A 231 22.57 9.69 11.01
CA PRO A 231 21.31 10.22 11.57
C PRO A 231 20.96 11.64 11.13
N TYR A 232 21.98 12.47 10.84
CA TYR A 232 21.80 13.83 10.34
C TYR A 232 21.38 13.93 8.86
N ILE A 233 21.70 12.94 8.02
CA ILE A 233 21.29 12.87 6.60
C ILE A 233 19.85 12.39 6.48
N ARG A 234 19.38 11.52 7.40
CA ARG A 234 17.98 11.04 7.48
C ARG A 234 16.96 12.16 7.63
N GLY A 235 17.39 13.38 7.98
CA GLY A 235 16.56 14.58 8.07
C GLY A 235 16.35 15.33 6.74
N LEU A 236 17.16 15.02 5.72
CA LEU A 236 17.22 15.71 4.43
C LEU A 236 16.37 15.03 3.34
N SER A 237 15.59 14.01 3.72
CA SER A 237 14.70 13.26 2.84
C SER A 237 13.70 14.15 2.10
N LYS A 238 13.44 13.82 0.83
CA LYS A 238 12.35 14.26 -0.09
C LYS A 238 11.62 15.57 0.24
N SER A 239 11.65 16.50 -0.72
CA SER A 239 11.02 17.82 -0.58
C SER A 239 9.79 18.02 -1.46
N GLY A 240 8.76 18.65 -0.91
CA GLY A 240 7.50 18.98 -1.58
C GLY A 240 6.53 17.82 -1.70
N ARG A 241 5.26 18.13 -1.96
CA ARG A 241 4.18 17.16 -2.22
C ARG A 241 4.09 16.85 -3.71
N ARG A 242 4.11 15.59 -4.12
CA ARG A 242 3.94 15.23 -5.53
C ARG A 242 2.47 15.24 -5.96
N THR A 243 2.23 15.65 -7.19
CA THR A 243 0.92 15.60 -7.86
C THR A 243 1.10 15.09 -9.28
N TRP A 244 0.19 14.22 -9.71
CA TRP A 244 0.18 13.65 -11.06
C TRP A 244 -1.17 13.92 -11.72
N ASP A 245 -1.14 14.56 -12.88
CA ASP A 245 -2.29 14.69 -13.76
C ASP A 245 -2.20 13.63 -14.87
N LEU A 246 -3.00 12.58 -14.75
CA LEU A 246 -3.01 11.42 -15.63
C LEU A 246 -4.22 11.46 -16.55
N LYS A 247 -4.02 11.11 -17.83
CA LYS A 247 -5.10 10.92 -18.79
C LYS A 247 -4.91 9.59 -19.49
N PHE A 248 -5.95 8.78 -19.53
CA PHE A 248 -5.94 7.51 -20.24
C PHE A 248 -6.99 7.61 -21.33
N SER A 249 -6.55 7.47 -22.58
CA SER A 249 -7.45 7.38 -23.73
C SER A 249 -7.59 5.96 -24.20
N TYR A 250 -8.73 5.69 -24.82
CA TYR A 250 -9.05 4.40 -25.43
C TYR A 250 -9.07 3.20 -24.47
N MET A 251 -9.47 3.42 -23.22
CA MET A 251 -9.72 2.32 -22.28
C MET A 251 -10.93 1.51 -22.72
N SER A 252 -10.82 0.19 -22.67
CA SER A 252 -11.97 -0.67 -22.95
C SER A 252 -13.03 -0.55 -21.86
N ASP A 253 -14.29 -0.82 -22.22
CA ASP A 253 -15.40 -0.88 -21.26
C ASP A 253 -15.12 -1.88 -20.14
N SER A 254 -14.57 -3.07 -20.46
CA SER A 254 -14.23 -4.10 -19.49
C SER A 254 -13.09 -3.72 -18.54
N ASP A 255 -12.12 -2.92 -18.97
CA ASP A 255 -11.03 -2.47 -18.07
C ASP A 255 -11.49 -1.36 -17.13
N LEU A 256 -12.46 -0.54 -17.55
CA LEU A 256 -12.94 0.59 -16.77
C LEU A 256 -14.11 0.21 -15.86
N TRP A 257 -15.07 -0.54 -16.40
CA TRP A 257 -16.33 -0.89 -15.78
C TRP A 257 -16.52 -2.40 -15.74
N GLY A 258 -17.05 -2.89 -14.63
CA GLY A 258 -17.45 -4.28 -14.52
C GLY A 258 -18.77 -4.57 -15.25
N PRO A 259 -18.96 -5.75 -15.88
CA PRO A 259 -20.25 -6.22 -16.35
C PRO A 259 -21.37 -6.17 -15.30
N ASN A 260 -21.02 -6.26 -14.01
CA ASN A 260 -21.96 -6.15 -12.90
C ASN A 260 -21.42 -5.23 -11.79
N GLN A 261 -22.10 -4.11 -11.58
CA GLN A 261 -21.79 -3.16 -10.50
C GLN A 261 -22.59 -3.42 -9.22
N MET A 262 -23.22 -4.59 -9.10
CA MET A 262 -23.95 -5.03 -7.91
C MET A 262 -23.23 -6.19 -7.21
N LEU A 263 -23.62 -6.45 -5.96
CA LEU A 263 -23.18 -7.64 -5.22
C LEU A 263 -23.97 -8.88 -5.59
N THR A 264 -25.16 -8.69 -6.17
CA THR A 264 -26.05 -9.78 -6.55
C THR A 264 -25.64 -10.32 -7.92
N ASN A 265 -25.41 -11.64 -7.99
CA ASN A 265 -25.39 -12.37 -9.23
C ASN A 265 -26.80 -12.92 -9.45
N TYR A 266 -27.60 -12.22 -10.26
CA TYR A 266 -28.90 -12.75 -10.67
C TYR A 266 -28.71 -13.55 -11.96
N GLU A 267 -28.79 -14.87 -11.84
CA GLU A 267 -28.72 -15.79 -12.97
C GLU A 267 -29.93 -15.58 -13.88
N THR A 268 -29.72 -14.87 -14.99
CA THR A 268 -30.54 -15.04 -16.18
C THR A 268 -29.74 -15.85 -17.16
N SER A 269 -30.29 -17.01 -17.55
CA SER A 269 -29.82 -17.84 -18.66
C SER A 269 -29.39 -16.96 -19.84
N GLY A 270 -28.10 -17.03 -20.22
CA GLY A 270 -27.53 -16.30 -21.35
C GLY A 270 -26.39 -15.33 -21.05
N TYR A 271 -25.99 -15.16 -19.78
CA TYR A 271 -24.78 -14.43 -19.40
C TYR A 271 -23.69 -15.43 -18.96
N SER A 272 -22.69 -15.65 -19.82
CA SER A 272 -21.47 -16.38 -19.49
C SER A 272 -20.32 -15.40 -19.34
N ASP A 273 -19.55 -15.50 -18.26
CA ASP A 273 -18.32 -14.74 -17.97
C ASP A 273 -17.10 -15.16 -18.83
N GLY A 274 -17.32 -16.03 -19.82
CA GLY A 274 -16.33 -16.37 -20.85
C GLY A 274 -15.33 -17.45 -20.43
N ASP A 275 -15.30 -17.81 -19.14
CA ASP A 275 -14.80 -19.10 -18.66
C ASP A 275 -15.86 -20.16 -18.94
N GLY A 276 -15.48 -21.37 -19.33
CA GLY A 276 -16.37 -22.43 -19.84
C GLY A 276 -17.41 -23.00 -18.87
N ASP A 277 -17.72 -22.31 -17.78
CA ASP A 277 -18.78 -22.61 -16.83
C ASP A 277 -19.98 -21.65 -17.07
N ASP A 278 -21.19 -22.20 -17.19
CA ASP A 278 -22.44 -21.47 -17.51
C ASP A 278 -22.93 -20.52 -16.38
N VAL A 279 -22.07 -20.10 -15.45
CA VAL A 279 -22.44 -19.36 -14.24
C VAL A 279 -21.69 -18.02 -14.18
N PHE A 280 -22.42 -16.92 -14.34
CA PHE A 280 -21.88 -15.58 -14.15
C PHE A 280 -21.50 -15.33 -12.69
N THR A 281 -20.20 -15.20 -12.41
CA THR A 281 -19.65 -15.03 -11.06
C THR A 281 -19.17 -13.62 -10.72
N ASN A 282 -19.05 -12.73 -11.71
CA ASN A 282 -18.54 -11.37 -11.51
C ASN A 282 -19.52 -10.46 -10.75
N THR A 283 -19.00 -9.79 -9.73
CA THR A 283 -19.66 -8.86 -8.83
C THR A 283 -18.77 -7.63 -8.66
N LEU A 284 -19.32 -6.56 -8.07
CA LEU A 284 -18.55 -5.37 -7.69
C LEU A 284 -17.32 -5.66 -6.81
N LEU A 285 -17.26 -6.81 -6.14
CA LEU A 285 -16.16 -7.16 -5.23
C LEU A 285 -15.00 -7.86 -5.92
N ASN A 286 -15.30 -8.72 -6.90
CA ASN A 286 -14.36 -9.67 -7.49
C ASN A 286 -13.94 -9.40 -8.93
N ASP A 287 -14.56 -8.42 -9.57
CA ASP A 287 -14.29 -8.07 -10.95
C ASP A 287 -12.98 -7.29 -11.11
N ASP A 288 -12.16 -7.65 -12.11
CA ASP A 288 -10.83 -7.09 -12.34
C ASP A 288 -10.87 -5.88 -13.28
N ASN A 289 -11.48 -4.79 -12.80
CA ASN A 289 -11.56 -3.51 -13.51
C ASN A 289 -11.24 -2.34 -12.58
N PHE A 290 -10.86 -1.20 -13.16
CA PHE A 290 -10.47 0.00 -12.43
C PHE A 290 -11.55 0.46 -11.45
N PHE A 291 -12.83 0.42 -11.85
CA PHE A 291 -13.91 0.86 -10.98
C PHE A 291 -14.03 -0.01 -9.73
N SER A 292 -14.03 -1.33 -9.90
CA SER A 292 -14.24 -2.29 -8.81
C SER A 292 -13.01 -2.39 -7.90
N GLN A 293 -11.81 -2.42 -8.48
CA GLN A 293 -10.56 -2.59 -7.72
C GLN A 293 -10.03 -1.30 -7.10
N VAL A 294 -10.14 -0.16 -7.79
CA VAL A 294 -9.57 1.11 -7.33
C VAL A 294 -10.65 2.06 -6.86
N TRP A 295 -11.61 2.41 -7.71
CA TRP A 295 -12.56 3.49 -7.40
C TRP A 295 -13.50 3.17 -6.23
N HIS A 296 -14.12 1.99 -6.27
CA HIS A 296 -15.06 1.53 -5.25
C HIS A 296 -14.38 1.32 -3.90
N LYS A 297 -13.26 0.59 -3.90
CA LYS A 297 -12.52 0.23 -2.68
C LYS A 297 -11.74 1.41 -2.07
N THR A 298 -11.53 2.50 -2.82
CA THR A 298 -11.04 3.77 -2.24
C THR A 298 -12.16 4.72 -1.80
N LEU A 299 -13.42 4.29 -1.82
CA LEU A 299 -14.60 5.14 -1.57
C LEU A 299 -14.59 6.41 -2.43
N GLY A 300 -14.38 6.23 -3.74
CA GLY A 300 -14.32 7.32 -4.71
C GLY A 300 -13.09 8.22 -4.55
N GLY A 301 -11.95 7.65 -4.12
CA GLY A 301 -10.70 8.37 -3.91
C GLY A 301 -10.50 8.98 -2.50
N THR A 302 -11.45 8.76 -1.59
CA THR A 302 -11.39 9.30 -0.21
C THR A 302 -10.34 8.60 0.64
N LEU A 303 -10.20 7.28 0.48
CA LEU A 303 -9.22 6.49 1.20
C LEU A 303 -7.85 6.57 0.50
N PRO A 304 -6.76 6.64 1.28
CA PRO A 304 -5.41 6.58 0.72
C PRO A 304 -5.10 5.21 0.12
N PHE A 305 -4.16 5.19 -0.81
CA PHE A 305 -3.57 3.99 -1.41
C PHE A 305 -2.08 4.24 -1.68
N ILE A 306 -1.31 3.18 -1.89
CA ILE A 306 0.08 3.33 -2.35
C ILE A 306 0.06 3.43 -3.88
N PHE A 307 0.72 4.45 -4.42
CA PHE A 307 0.82 4.71 -5.85
C PHE A 307 2.25 4.51 -6.33
N GLN A 308 2.39 3.81 -7.45
CA GLN A 308 3.63 3.60 -8.17
C GLN A 308 3.43 4.06 -9.63
N PRO A 309 4.05 5.18 -10.06
CA PRO A 309 3.81 5.73 -11.40
C PRO A 309 4.25 4.81 -12.55
N ASN A 310 5.16 3.88 -12.28
CA ASN A 310 5.58 2.87 -13.23
C ASN A 310 5.73 1.51 -12.55
N SER A 311 4.86 0.56 -12.87
CA SER A 311 4.84 -0.80 -12.31
C SER A 311 6.16 -1.56 -12.51
N SER A 312 6.92 -1.23 -13.56
CA SER A 312 8.21 -1.87 -13.84
C SER A 312 9.38 -1.29 -13.03
N ASP A 313 9.17 -0.22 -12.25
CA ASP A 313 10.20 0.48 -11.50
C ASP A 313 9.93 0.40 -10.00
N SER A 314 10.61 -0.53 -9.33
CA SER A 314 10.47 -0.80 -7.89
C SER A 314 11.46 -0.02 -7.03
N ASN A 315 12.07 1.06 -7.54
CA ASN A 315 12.94 1.89 -6.71
C ASN A 315 12.14 2.60 -5.60
N PRO A 316 12.68 2.73 -4.38
CA PRO A 316 11.96 3.35 -3.26
C PRO A 316 11.48 4.79 -3.48
N ASP A 317 12.04 5.51 -4.46
CA ASP A 317 11.59 6.86 -4.81
C ASP A 317 10.31 6.88 -5.66
N GLN A 318 9.93 5.75 -6.27
CA GLN A 318 8.74 5.61 -7.10
C GLN A 318 7.45 5.43 -6.31
N PHE A 319 7.53 5.12 -5.01
CA PHE A 319 6.33 4.94 -4.20
C PHE A 319 5.88 6.23 -3.54
N ALA A 320 4.56 6.40 -3.43
CA ALA A 320 3.91 7.50 -2.75
C ALA A 320 2.63 7.00 -2.06
N ILE A 321 2.24 7.60 -0.94
CA ILE A 321 0.90 7.40 -0.38
C ILE A 321 0.04 8.51 -0.94
N CYS A 322 -1.07 8.16 -1.60
CA CYS A 322 -1.84 9.09 -2.43
C CYS A 322 -3.34 8.98 -2.24
N LYS A 323 -4.05 10.02 -2.68
CA LYS A 323 -5.51 10.03 -2.89
C LYS A 323 -5.84 10.52 -4.29
N ILE A 324 -7.02 10.14 -4.80
CA ILE A 324 -7.55 10.73 -6.03
C ILE A 324 -8.17 12.09 -5.67
N ALA A 325 -7.67 13.15 -6.29
CA ALA A 325 -8.15 14.50 -6.05
C ALA A 325 -9.53 14.72 -6.68
N ASN A 326 -10.28 15.68 -6.13
CA ASN A 326 -11.61 16.13 -6.59
C ASN A 326 -12.75 15.10 -6.47
N ASN A 327 -12.53 13.94 -5.86
CA ASN A 327 -13.54 12.92 -5.53
C ASN A 327 -14.56 12.63 -6.65
N SER A 328 -14.13 12.71 -7.91
CA SER A 328 -15.01 12.45 -9.07
C SER A 328 -14.28 11.74 -10.19
N LEU A 329 -14.86 10.62 -10.64
CA LEU A 329 -14.45 9.88 -11.84
C LEU A 329 -15.34 10.34 -13.00
N LYS A 330 -14.73 10.91 -14.03
CA LYS A 330 -15.42 11.28 -15.26
C LYS A 330 -14.86 10.46 -16.40
N ALA A 331 -15.71 9.61 -16.97
CA ALA A 331 -15.42 8.86 -18.18
C ALA A 331 -16.19 9.45 -19.35
N LYS A 332 -15.50 9.68 -20.47
CA LYS A 332 -16.10 10.14 -21.72
C LYS A 332 -16.01 9.01 -22.74
N GLN A 333 -17.16 8.52 -23.19
CA GLN A 333 -17.18 7.54 -24.28
C GLN A 333 -16.71 8.20 -25.58
N THR A 334 -15.70 7.64 -26.22
CA THR A 334 -15.13 8.14 -27.48
C THR A 334 -15.47 7.25 -28.67
N ALA A 335 -15.72 5.96 -28.42
CA ALA A 335 -16.30 5.01 -29.37
C ALA A 335 -17.13 3.96 -28.61
N HIS A 336 -17.82 3.07 -29.34
CA HIS A 336 -18.56 1.97 -28.72
C HIS A 336 -17.63 1.14 -27.83
N ASN A 337 -17.98 0.99 -26.55
CA ASN A 337 -17.21 0.30 -25.50
C ASN A 337 -15.78 0.82 -25.29
N VAL A 338 -15.54 2.10 -25.58
CA VAL A 338 -14.22 2.74 -25.45
C VAL A 338 -14.37 4.10 -24.76
N TYR A 339 -13.57 4.33 -23.72
CA TYR A 339 -13.66 5.50 -22.86
C TYR A 339 -12.32 6.20 -22.67
N ASP A 340 -12.41 7.50 -22.44
CA ASP A 340 -11.31 8.33 -21.97
C ASP A 340 -11.59 8.77 -20.53
N ILE A 341 -10.60 8.61 -19.65
CA ILE A 341 -10.65 9.07 -18.25
C ILE A 341 -9.51 10.04 -17.94
N SER A 342 -9.74 10.90 -16.95
CA SER A 342 -8.72 11.79 -16.40
C SER A 342 -8.71 11.66 -14.88
N LEU A 343 -7.53 11.42 -14.32
CA LEU A 343 -7.31 11.25 -12.89
C LEU A 343 -6.27 12.25 -12.44
N LYS A 344 -6.54 12.91 -11.32
CA LYS A 344 -5.54 13.71 -10.61
C LYS A 344 -5.20 12.98 -9.32
N ILE A 345 -3.93 12.67 -9.11
CA ILE A 345 -3.43 11.96 -7.93
C ILE A 345 -2.57 12.92 -7.13
N GLU A 346 -2.81 13.00 -5.83
CA GLU A 346 -2.05 13.86 -4.92
C GLU A 346 -1.44 13.00 -3.81
N GLU A 347 -0.15 13.21 -3.54
CA GLU A 347 0.52 12.62 -2.38
C GLU A 347 -0.07 13.18 -1.08
N VAL A 348 -0.31 12.32 -0.10
CA VAL A 348 -0.90 12.66 1.20
C VAL A 348 -0.09 12.05 2.33
N TRP A 349 -0.15 12.70 3.50
CA TRP A 349 0.47 12.25 4.73
C TRP A 349 -0.24 12.78 5.97
#